data_AF-A0A7K5Q670-F1
#
_entry.id   AF-A0A7K5Q670-F1
#
_cell.length_a   1.000
_cell.length_b   1.000
_cell.length_c   1.000
_cell.angle_alpha   90.00
_cell.angle_beta   90.00
_cell.angle_gamma   90.00
#
_symmetry.space_group_name_H-M   'P 1'
#
loop_
_entity.id
_entity.type
_entity.pdbx_description
1 polymer ?
#
loop_
_entity_poly.entity_id
_entity_poly.type
_entity_poly.pdbx_seq_one_letter_code
_entity_poly.pdbx_strand_id
1 'polypeptide(L)'
;QELYSVLKQDHAKLQVAKEAAEQRTQELKKEHKIFEQQLPLNGNEERAHQIFAIKEENNRLRQEKQVLKNKLEELKKRVLWNDPVMMLPTLPEKKMIFKGLTVNKEDMNNLMLAPLIHYPLPGGSALITFEEVKVAQRIIEMREHMVELSCGELEELDQCRVRVQAVPMDILLPSALEIRLTQSSRSILVSDLPSLDISKEALLDKLELFFSKTKNGGSEVESREFLEDSAQVVLTFTKDG
;
A
#
# COMPACT_ATOMS: atom_id res chain seq x y z
N GLN A 1 108.82 32.93 -15.26
CA GLN A 1 108.17 33.63 -16.40
C GLN A 1 106.95 32.85 -16.92
N GLU A 2 106.98 31.51 -16.88
CA GLU A 2 105.86 30.64 -17.32
C GLU A 2 104.58 30.74 -16.46
N LEU A 3 104.69 30.78 -15.13
CA LEU A 3 103.54 30.91 -14.22
C LEU A 3 102.68 32.17 -14.46
N TYR A 4 103.30 33.29 -14.85
CA TYR A 4 102.60 34.53 -15.14
C TYR A 4 101.82 34.49 -16.47
N SER A 5 102.36 33.78 -17.46
CA SER A 5 101.68 33.52 -18.74
C SER A 5 100.43 32.65 -18.55
N VAL A 6 100.56 31.57 -17.77
CA VAL A 6 99.46 30.64 -17.47
C VAL A 6 98.35 31.34 -16.68
N LEU A 7 98.68 32.14 -15.67
CA LEU A 7 97.68 32.88 -14.89
C LEU A 7 96.92 33.90 -15.74
N LYS A 8 97.60 34.57 -16.68
CA LYS A 8 96.96 35.50 -17.61
C LYS A 8 96.02 34.78 -18.59
N GLN A 9 96.40 33.59 -19.04
CA GLN A 9 95.58 32.76 -19.92
C GLN A 9 94.33 32.23 -19.18
N ASP A 10 94.50 31.79 -17.93
CA ASP A 10 93.38 31.30 -17.12
C ASP A 10 92.42 32.43 -16.73
N HIS A 11 92.92 33.63 -16.46
CA HIS A 11 92.06 34.80 -16.25
C HIS A 11 91.22 35.14 -17.49
N ALA A 12 91.82 35.08 -18.69
CA ALA A 12 91.09 35.28 -19.93
C ALA A 12 90.03 34.20 -20.18
N LYS A 13 90.36 32.92 -19.93
CA LYS A 13 89.39 31.81 -20.02
C LYS A 13 88.24 31.96 -19.03
N LEU A 14 88.55 32.36 -17.79
CA LEU A 14 87.55 32.55 -16.74
C LEU A 14 86.61 33.72 -17.06
N GLN A 15 87.14 34.80 -17.64
CA GLN A 15 86.33 35.94 -18.07
C GLN A 15 85.34 35.54 -19.18
N VAL A 16 85.81 34.78 -20.19
CA VAL A 16 84.95 34.25 -21.25
C VAL A 16 83.89 33.28 -20.69
N ALA A 17 84.29 32.40 -19.77
CA ALA A 17 83.35 31.47 -19.14
C ALA A 17 82.29 32.19 -18.29
N LYS A 18 82.67 33.29 -17.62
CA LYS A 18 81.75 34.13 -16.84
C LYS A 18 80.73 34.81 -17.76
N GLU A 19 81.18 35.43 -18.85
CA GLU A 19 80.30 36.09 -19.81
C GLU A 19 79.33 35.09 -20.48
N ALA A 20 79.82 33.89 -20.82
CA ALA A 20 78.98 32.82 -21.34
C ALA A 20 77.93 32.33 -20.31
N ALA A 21 78.29 32.22 -19.04
CA ALA A 21 77.36 31.85 -17.98
C ALA A 21 76.28 32.93 -17.74
N GLU A 22 76.65 34.21 -17.78
CA GLU A 22 75.70 35.32 -17.66
C GLU A 22 74.71 35.37 -18.84
N GLN A 23 75.19 35.18 -20.08
CA GLN A 23 74.32 35.08 -21.25
C GLN A 23 73.34 33.92 -21.15
N ARG A 24 73.82 32.72 -20.79
CA ARG A 24 72.97 31.54 -20.60
C ARG A 24 71.94 31.73 -19.50
N THR A 25 72.31 32.44 -18.42
CA THR A 25 71.37 32.77 -17.34
C THR A 25 70.30 33.76 -17.80
N GLN A 26 70.65 34.72 -18.67
CA GLN A 26 69.68 35.65 -19.25
C GLN A 26 68.73 34.96 -20.23
N GLU A 27 69.22 34.02 -21.04
CA GLU A 27 68.39 33.21 -21.94
C GLU A 27 67.42 32.33 -21.15
N LEU A 28 67.89 31.60 -20.15
CA LEU A 28 67.04 30.80 -19.27
C LEU A 28 65.98 31.65 -18.54
N LYS A 29 66.31 32.89 -18.14
CA LYS A 29 65.32 33.81 -17.56
C LYS A 29 64.26 34.25 -18.57
N LYS A 30 64.63 34.46 -19.83
CA LYS A 30 63.68 34.80 -20.91
C LYS A 30 62.80 33.60 -21.24
N GLU A 31 63.37 32.41 -21.36
CA GLU A 31 62.64 31.16 -21.58
C GLU A 31 61.68 30.87 -20.43
N HIS A 32 62.11 31.04 -19.17
CA HIS A 32 61.24 30.86 -18.00
C HIS A 32 60.07 31.84 -18.00
N LYS A 33 60.30 33.10 -18.41
CA LYS A 33 59.23 34.11 -18.52
C LYS A 33 58.25 33.81 -19.65
N ILE A 34 58.75 33.28 -20.78
CA ILE A 34 57.92 32.81 -21.89
C ILE A 34 57.11 31.58 -21.45
N PHE A 35 57.72 30.65 -20.72
CA PHE A 35 57.06 29.44 -20.22
C PHE A 35 55.97 29.75 -19.19
N GLU A 36 56.20 30.69 -18.26
CA GLU A 36 55.15 31.17 -17.34
C GLU A 36 53.99 31.86 -18.08
N GLN A 37 54.28 32.62 -19.15
CA GLN A 37 53.23 33.25 -19.97
C GLN A 37 52.49 32.25 -20.87
N GLN A 38 53.11 31.12 -21.21
CA GLN A 38 52.53 30.03 -22.02
C GLN A 38 51.83 28.95 -21.18
N LEU A 39 52.03 28.92 -19.86
CA LEU A 39 51.28 28.08 -18.93
C LEU A 39 49.80 28.54 -18.94
N PRO A 40 48.86 27.74 -19.48
CA PRO A 40 47.50 28.22 -19.71
C PRO A 40 46.73 28.21 -18.39
N LEU A 41 46.69 29.36 -17.70
CA LEU A 41 45.71 29.64 -16.64
C LEU A 41 44.25 29.48 -17.14
N ASN A 42 44.02 29.72 -18.44
CA ASN A 42 42.70 29.69 -19.07
C ASN A 42 41.97 28.34 -18.93
N GLY A 43 42.69 27.20 -18.96
CA GLY A 43 42.06 25.89 -18.89
C GLY A 43 41.54 25.51 -17.49
N ASN A 44 42.03 26.14 -16.42
CA ASN A 44 41.57 25.87 -15.06
C ASN A 44 40.39 26.75 -14.65
N GLU A 45 40.38 28.02 -15.08
CA GLU A 45 39.25 28.93 -14.82
C GLU A 45 37.99 28.50 -15.58
N GLU A 46 38.10 28.14 -16.88
CA GLU A 46 36.96 27.64 -17.66
C GLU A 46 36.37 26.35 -17.08
N ARG A 47 37.22 25.42 -16.64
CA ARG A 47 36.77 24.20 -15.94
C ARG A 47 36.11 24.51 -14.60
N ALA A 48 36.64 25.47 -13.84
CA ALA A 48 36.03 25.89 -12.58
C ALA A 48 34.65 26.53 -12.80
N HIS A 49 34.49 27.37 -13.83
CA HIS A 49 33.20 27.94 -14.20
C HIS A 49 32.18 26.89 -14.64
N GLN A 50 32.59 25.88 -15.43
CA GLN A 50 31.72 24.77 -15.81
C GLN A 50 31.31 23.91 -14.62
N ILE A 51 32.24 23.60 -13.71
CA ILE A 51 31.93 22.87 -12.47
C ILE A 51 30.96 23.66 -11.61
N PHE A 52 31.12 24.98 -11.51
CA PHE A 52 30.21 25.85 -10.77
C PHE A 52 28.81 25.84 -11.38
N ALA A 53 28.68 26.00 -12.70
CA ALA A 53 27.40 25.94 -13.40
C ALA A 53 26.71 24.58 -13.24
N ILE A 54 27.45 23.47 -13.38
CA ILE A 54 26.91 22.11 -13.16
C ILE A 54 26.49 21.91 -11.70
N LYS A 55 27.23 22.47 -10.74
CA LYS A 55 26.90 22.37 -9.32
C LYS A 55 25.65 23.16 -8.97
N GLU A 56 25.50 24.35 -9.52
CA GLU A 56 24.29 25.17 -9.38
C GLU A 56 23.07 24.46 -9.98
N GLU A 57 23.22 23.91 -11.19
CA GLU A 57 22.17 23.14 -11.86
C GLU A 57 21.76 21.90 -11.05
N ASN A 58 22.73 21.16 -10.50
CA ASN A 58 22.45 20.00 -9.64
C ASN A 58 21.70 20.39 -8.36
N ASN A 59 22.01 21.55 -7.78
CA ASN A 59 21.28 22.05 -6.63
C ASN A 59 19.83 22.41 -7.00
N ARG A 60 19.62 23.06 -8.16
CA ARG A 60 18.29 23.37 -8.69
C ARG A 60 17.46 22.10 -8.92
N LEU A 61 18.02 21.11 -9.61
CA LEU A 61 17.35 19.82 -9.88
C LEU A 61 17.03 19.06 -8.59
N ARG A 62 17.91 19.11 -7.57
CA ARG A 62 17.63 18.49 -6.26
C ARG A 62 16.44 19.16 -5.56
N GLN A 63 16.37 20.48 -5.60
CA GLN A 63 15.24 21.22 -5.04
C GLN A 63 13.94 20.88 -5.78
N GLU A 64 13.96 20.88 -7.11
CA GLU A 64 12.79 20.54 -7.92
C GLU A 64 12.32 19.10 -7.69
N LYS A 65 13.25 18.15 -7.61
CA LYS A 65 12.95 16.75 -7.25
C LYS A 65 12.30 16.64 -5.87
N GLN A 66 12.75 17.43 -4.89
CA GLN A 66 12.15 17.43 -3.57
C GLN A 66 10.73 18.01 -3.60
N VAL A 67 10.52 19.11 -4.34
CA VAL A 67 9.19 19.71 -4.53
C VAL A 67 8.24 18.73 -5.24
N LEU A 68 8.69 18.09 -6.31
CA LEU A 68 7.93 17.07 -7.03
C LEU A 68 7.59 15.87 -6.15
N LYS A 69 8.54 15.41 -5.31
CA LYS A 69 8.30 14.33 -4.35
C LYS A 69 7.24 14.71 -3.32
N ASN A 70 7.29 15.93 -2.79
CA ASN A 70 6.28 16.43 -1.87
C ASN A 70 4.90 16.56 -2.55
N LYS A 71 4.84 17.13 -3.76
CA LYS A 71 3.62 17.21 -4.57
C LYS A 71 3.05 15.83 -4.88
N LEU A 72 3.91 14.85 -5.18
CA LEU A 72 3.50 13.47 -5.44
C LEU A 72 2.90 12.82 -4.19
N GLU A 73 3.52 13.00 -3.02
CA GLU A 73 2.95 12.51 -1.75
C GLU A 73 1.64 13.20 -1.41
N GLU A 74 1.51 14.49 -1.69
CA GLU A 74 0.25 15.22 -1.52
C GLU A 74 -0.82 14.73 -2.48
N LEU A 75 -0.49 14.48 -3.75
CA LEU A 75 -1.38 13.88 -4.73
C LEU A 75 -1.78 12.46 -4.34
N LYS A 76 -0.85 11.63 -3.87
CA LYS A 76 -1.16 10.29 -3.36
C LYS A 76 -2.14 10.35 -2.19
N LYS A 77 -1.94 11.27 -1.25
CA LYS A 77 -2.89 11.51 -0.15
C LYS A 77 -4.26 11.91 -0.70
N ARG A 78 -4.34 12.82 -1.68
CA ARG A 78 -5.62 13.20 -2.31
C ARG A 78 -6.27 12.03 -3.04
N VAL A 79 -5.50 11.23 -3.77
CA VAL A 79 -5.98 10.05 -4.51
C VAL A 79 -6.46 8.96 -3.55
N LEU A 80 -5.79 8.77 -2.41
CA LEU A 80 -6.19 7.83 -1.36
C LEU A 80 -7.61 8.10 -0.84
N TRP A 81 -8.03 9.37 -0.79
CA TRP A 81 -9.39 9.75 -0.39
C TRP A 81 -10.41 9.67 -1.54
N ASN A 82 -9.94 9.65 -2.79
CA ASN A 82 -10.79 9.68 -3.98
C ASN A 82 -11.06 8.29 -4.57
N ASP A 83 -10.30 7.27 -4.18
CA ASP A 83 -10.50 5.87 -4.60
C ASP A 83 -11.15 5.05 -3.47
N PRO A 84 -12.43 4.66 -3.59
CA PRO A 84 -13.13 3.85 -2.60
C PRO A 84 -12.43 2.52 -2.28
N VAL A 85 -11.66 1.98 -3.23
CA VAL A 85 -11.03 0.65 -3.10
C VAL A 85 -9.85 0.66 -2.11
N MET A 86 -9.18 1.80 -1.94
CA MET A 86 -8.00 1.93 -1.09
C MET A 86 -8.32 2.33 0.36
N MET A 87 -9.57 2.68 0.66
CA MET A 87 -10.06 2.97 2.02
C MET A 87 -10.53 1.72 2.79
N LEU A 88 -10.58 0.57 2.13
CA LEU A 88 -10.94 -0.68 2.80
C LEU A 88 -9.77 -1.14 3.70
N PRO A 89 -10.05 -1.69 4.90
CA PRO A 89 -9.04 -2.45 5.62
C PRO A 89 -8.48 -3.51 4.67
N THR A 90 -7.15 -3.58 4.55
CA THR A 90 -6.43 -4.52 3.70
C THR A 90 -7.16 -5.85 3.65
N LEU A 91 -7.70 -6.20 2.47
CA LEU A 91 -8.31 -7.50 2.24
C LEU A 91 -7.35 -8.57 2.79
N PRO A 92 -7.86 -9.59 3.51
CA PRO A 92 -7.00 -10.56 4.16
C PRO A 92 -6.02 -11.14 3.14
N GLU A 93 -4.72 -10.95 3.38
CA GLU A 93 -3.66 -11.47 2.52
C GLU A 93 -3.74 -13.00 2.49
N LYS A 94 -4.42 -13.54 1.48
CA LYS A 94 -4.53 -14.98 1.28
C LYS A 94 -3.18 -15.49 0.80
N LYS A 95 -2.50 -16.29 1.63
CA LYS A 95 -1.29 -17.03 1.21
C LYS A 95 -1.64 -17.92 0.01
N MET A 96 -1.16 -17.51 -1.16
CA MET A 96 -1.42 -18.20 -2.42
C MET A 96 -0.49 -19.41 -2.52
N ILE A 97 -1.04 -20.61 -2.29
CA ILE A 97 -0.30 -21.86 -2.49
C ILE A 97 -0.70 -22.39 -3.86
N PHE A 98 0.18 -22.23 -4.85
CA PHE A 98 -0.03 -22.77 -6.18
C PHE A 98 0.05 -24.31 -6.13
N LYS A 99 -1.10 -24.96 -6.02
CA LYS A 99 -1.28 -26.38 -6.35
C LYS A 99 -1.77 -26.42 -7.78
N GLY A 100 -0.88 -26.73 -8.73
CA GLY A 100 -1.09 -26.62 -10.17
C GLY A 100 -2.20 -27.51 -10.74
N LEU A 101 -3.46 -27.16 -10.46
CA LEU A 101 -4.66 -27.65 -11.13
C LEU A 101 -5.19 -26.50 -11.99
N THR A 102 -4.92 -26.54 -13.30
CA THR A 102 -5.53 -25.61 -14.26
C THR A 102 -6.94 -26.07 -14.57
N VAL A 103 -7.87 -25.75 -13.66
CA VAL A 103 -9.30 -25.75 -13.97
C VAL A 103 -9.67 -24.39 -14.56
N ASN A 104 -10.57 -24.41 -15.53
CA ASN A 104 -10.95 -23.35 -16.46
C ASN A 104 -10.98 -21.91 -15.88
N LYS A 105 -10.60 -20.95 -16.73
CA LYS A 105 -10.41 -19.51 -16.43
C LYS A 105 -11.65 -18.73 -16.02
N GLU A 106 -12.80 -19.36 -15.78
CA GLU A 106 -14.08 -18.67 -15.60
C GLU A 106 -14.39 -18.31 -14.14
N ASP A 107 -13.77 -18.98 -13.16
CA ASP A 107 -14.19 -18.87 -11.75
C ASP A 107 -13.26 -18.07 -10.83
N MET A 108 -12.29 -17.32 -11.36
CA MET A 108 -11.23 -16.73 -10.52
C MET A 108 -11.64 -15.57 -9.60
N ASN A 109 -12.88 -15.08 -9.65
CA ASN A 109 -13.33 -13.94 -8.83
C ASN A 109 -14.58 -14.22 -7.97
N ASN A 110 -14.94 -15.48 -7.71
CA ASN A 110 -16.04 -15.77 -6.80
C ASN A 110 -15.57 -15.74 -5.34
N LEU A 111 -16.09 -14.79 -4.56
CA LEU A 111 -16.07 -14.84 -3.11
C LEU A 111 -16.76 -16.14 -2.68
N MET A 112 -16.01 -17.10 -2.15
CA MET A 112 -16.56 -18.35 -1.65
C MET A 112 -17.22 -18.11 -0.29
N LEU A 113 -18.55 -17.98 -0.30
CA LEU A 113 -19.35 -17.93 0.92
C LEU A 113 -19.80 -19.34 1.29
N ALA A 114 -19.62 -19.71 2.55
CA ALA A 114 -20.20 -20.93 3.13
C ALA A 114 -21.46 -20.52 3.92
N PRO A 115 -22.67 -20.63 3.34
CA PRO A 115 -23.89 -20.22 4.03
C PRO A 115 -24.16 -21.15 5.21
N LEU A 116 -24.31 -20.59 6.41
CA LEU A 116 -24.81 -21.30 7.58
C LEU A 116 -26.31 -21.08 7.68
N ILE A 117 -27.10 -22.08 7.28
CA ILE A 117 -28.56 -22.01 7.26
C ILE A 117 -29.12 -22.57 8.57
N HIS A 118 -29.90 -21.75 9.28
CA HIS A 118 -30.71 -22.20 10.41
C HIS A 118 -32.14 -22.44 9.93
N TYR A 119 -32.57 -23.70 9.90
CA TYR A 119 -33.93 -24.06 9.52
C TYR A 119 -34.72 -24.50 10.77
N PRO A 120 -35.84 -23.84 11.12
CA PRO A 120 -36.65 -24.24 12.26
C PRO A 120 -37.40 -25.54 11.93
N LEU A 121 -36.99 -26.63 12.56
CA LEU A 121 -37.70 -27.91 12.47
C LEU A 121 -38.80 -27.97 13.55
N PRO A 122 -39.99 -28.46 13.22
CA PRO A 122 -41.00 -28.74 14.24
C PRO A 122 -40.49 -29.84 15.19
N GLY A 123 -40.90 -29.78 16.45
CA GLY A 123 -40.51 -30.76 17.46
C GLY A 123 -40.84 -32.19 17.01
N GLY A 124 -39.91 -33.13 17.27
CA GLY A 124 -40.04 -34.53 16.83
C GLY A 124 -39.66 -34.79 15.38
N SER A 125 -39.10 -33.80 14.67
CA SER A 125 -38.56 -33.95 13.31
C SER A 125 -37.04 -33.81 13.30
N ALA A 126 -36.39 -34.44 12.31
CA ALA A 126 -34.95 -34.35 12.10
C ALA A 126 -34.65 -34.18 10.61
N LEU A 127 -33.60 -33.44 10.29
CA LEU A 127 -33.05 -33.33 8.93
C LEU A 127 -31.94 -34.37 8.77
N ILE A 128 -32.05 -35.16 7.70
CA ILE A 128 -31.03 -36.14 7.32
C ILE A 128 -30.56 -35.79 5.91
N THR A 129 -29.25 -35.67 5.75
CA THR A 129 -28.61 -35.42 4.46
C THR A 129 -27.82 -36.65 4.04
N PHE A 130 -27.73 -36.88 2.73
CA PHE A 130 -27.00 -37.99 2.15
C PHE A 130 -26.02 -37.45 1.12
N GLU A 131 -24.84 -38.06 1.02
CA GLU A 131 -23.86 -37.73 0.00
C GLU A 131 -24.40 -38.03 -1.40
N GLU A 132 -25.09 -39.16 -1.56
CA GLU A 132 -25.72 -39.56 -2.81
C GLU A 132 -27.21 -39.19 -2.84
N VAL A 133 -27.59 -38.34 -3.80
CA VAL A 133 -28.99 -37.93 -4.04
C VAL A 133 -29.93 -39.13 -4.23
N LYS A 134 -29.45 -40.19 -4.87
CA LYS A 134 -30.24 -41.42 -5.13
C LYS A 134 -30.68 -42.11 -3.85
N VAL A 135 -29.92 -42.01 -2.76
CA VAL A 135 -30.27 -42.63 -1.47
C VAL A 135 -31.47 -41.90 -0.87
N ALA A 136 -31.40 -40.57 -0.79
CA ALA A 136 -32.49 -39.74 -0.27
C ALA A 136 -33.78 -39.97 -1.06
N GLN A 137 -33.68 -40.03 -2.39
CA GLN A 137 -34.83 -40.23 -3.28
C GLN A 137 -35.55 -41.55 -3.00
N ARG A 138 -34.83 -42.67 -2.87
CA ARG A 138 -35.44 -43.98 -2.55
C ARG A 138 -36.17 -43.98 -1.20
N ILE A 139 -35.60 -43.31 -0.20
CA ILE A 139 -36.18 -43.23 1.14
C ILE A 139 -37.46 -42.38 1.12
N ILE A 140 -37.46 -41.28 0.37
CA ILE A 140 -38.62 -40.40 0.19
C ILE A 140 -39.73 -41.11 -0.58
N GLU A 141 -39.40 -41.88 -1.63
CA GLU A 141 -40.37 -42.66 -2.42
C GLU A 141 -41.12 -43.69 -1.57
N MET A 142 -40.45 -44.32 -0.60
CA MET A 142 -41.09 -45.26 0.34
C MET A 142 -42.00 -44.58 1.36
N ARG A 143 -41.86 -43.26 1.58
CA ARG A 143 -42.59 -42.38 2.52
C ARG A 143 -42.58 -42.77 3.99
N GLU A 144 -42.84 -44.01 4.36
CA GLU A 144 -42.95 -44.45 5.74
C GLU A 144 -41.93 -45.53 6.07
N HIS A 145 -41.30 -45.39 7.23
CA HIS A 145 -40.27 -46.30 7.70
C HIS A 145 -40.55 -46.69 9.15
N MET A 146 -40.34 -47.96 9.48
CA MET A 146 -40.40 -48.43 10.86
C MET A 146 -38.98 -48.47 11.42
N VAL A 147 -38.71 -47.63 12.42
CA VAL A 147 -37.40 -47.51 13.05
C VAL A 147 -37.47 -48.11 14.44
N GLU A 148 -36.53 -48.98 14.75
CA GLU A 148 -36.35 -49.55 16.07
C GLU A 148 -35.39 -48.65 16.87
N LEU A 149 -35.86 -48.19 18.03
CA LEU A 149 -35.14 -47.25 18.90
C LEU A 149 -34.64 -47.92 20.20
N SER A 150 -34.82 -49.24 20.35
CA SER A 150 -34.27 -50.01 21.47
C SER A 150 -32.75 -49.91 21.46
N CYS A 151 -32.16 -49.43 22.56
CA CYS A 151 -30.72 -49.41 22.77
C CYS A 151 -30.33 -50.50 23.77
N GLY A 152 -29.65 -51.55 23.31
CA GLY A 152 -29.12 -52.63 24.14
C GLY A 152 -29.91 -53.94 24.07
N GLU A 153 -29.46 -54.93 24.84
CA GLU A 153 -30.15 -56.21 25.03
C GLU A 153 -31.27 -56.02 26.05
N LEU A 154 -32.40 -55.47 25.60
CA LEU A 154 -33.63 -55.38 26.38
C LEU A 154 -34.55 -56.56 26.03
N GLU A 155 -35.35 -57.02 26.99
CA GLU A 155 -36.36 -58.08 26.79
C GLU A 155 -37.37 -57.67 25.71
N GLU A 156 -38.00 -58.62 25.01
CA GLU A 156 -38.88 -58.38 23.85
C GLU A 156 -40.02 -57.38 24.13
N LEU A 157 -40.43 -57.20 25.38
CA LEU A 157 -41.47 -56.25 25.79
C LEU A 157 -41.04 -54.78 25.75
N ASP A 158 -39.74 -54.48 25.71
CA ASP A 158 -39.19 -53.13 25.76
C ASP A 158 -38.71 -52.62 24.38
N GLN A 159 -39.00 -53.35 23.29
CA GLN A 159 -38.66 -52.94 21.93
C GLN A 159 -39.55 -51.77 21.46
N CYS A 160 -39.00 -50.56 21.52
CA CYS A 160 -39.68 -49.37 21.02
C CYS A 160 -39.50 -49.25 19.50
N ARG A 161 -40.58 -49.49 18.75
CA ARG A 161 -40.63 -49.31 17.29
C ARG A 161 -41.51 -48.11 16.96
N VAL A 162 -40.96 -47.17 16.20
CA VAL A 162 -41.64 -45.92 15.84
C VAL A 162 -41.80 -45.87 14.32
N ARG A 163 -43.01 -45.50 13.86
CA ARG A 163 -43.25 -45.15 12.47
C ARG A 163 -42.82 -43.72 12.23
N VAL A 164 -41.93 -43.52 11.27
CA VAL A 164 -41.45 -42.20 10.85
C VAL A 164 -41.80 -41.97 9.39
N GLN A 165 -41.99 -40.70 9.02
CA GLN A 165 -42.29 -40.30 7.66
C GLN A 165 -41.10 -39.55 7.05
N ALA A 166 -40.67 -39.97 5.87
CA ALA A 166 -39.68 -39.29 5.06
C ALA A 166 -40.39 -38.38 4.05
N VAL A 167 -40.10 -37.08 4.13
CA VAL A 167 -40.69 -36.04 3.27
C VAL A 167 -39.54 -35.23 2.66
N PRO A 168 -39.61 -34.87 1.36
CA PRO A 168 -38.61 -34.00 0.76
C PRO A 168 -38.64 -32.63 1.44
N MET A 169 -37.47 -32.02 1.59
CA MET A 169 -37.32 -30.67 2.13
C MET A 169 -36.69 -29.77 1.09
N ASP A 170 -37.29 -28.59 0.90
CA ASP A 170 -36.71 -27.51 0.11
C ASP A 170 -35.92 -26.57 1.04
N ILE A 171 -34.60 -26.54 0.87
CA ILE A 171 -33.71 -25.59 1.56
C ILE A 171 -33.41 -24.45 0.60
N LEU A 172 -33.78 -23.22 0.99
CA LEU A 172 -33.47 -22.02 0.21
C LEU A 172 -31.98 -21.69 0.36
N LEU A 173 -31.18 -22.18 -0.59
CA LEU A 173 -29.76 -21.88 -0.69
C LEU A 173 -29.55 -20.62 -1.55
N PRO A 174 -28.77 -19.64 -1.08
CA PRO A 174 -28.37 -18.52 -1.93
C PRO A 174 -27.49 -19.02 -3.08
N SER A 175 -27.89 -18.74 -4.33
CA SER A 175 -27.19 -19.19 -5.54
C SER A 175 -26.13 -18.22 -6.04
N ALA A 176 -26.36 -16.92 -5.88
CA ALA A 176 -25.42 -15.86 -6.23
C ALA A 176 -25.63 -14.66 -5.30
N LEU A 177 -24.53 -13.97 -4.97
CA LEU A 177 -24.56 -12.71 -4.23
C LEU A 177 -23.87 -11.63 -5.07
N GLU A 178 -24.59 -10.56 -5.38
CA GLU A 178 -24.02 -9.36 -6.01
C GLU A 178 -23.82 -8.29 -4.93
N ILE A 179 -22.58 -7.85 -4.75
CA ILE A 179 -22.24 -6.74 -3.85
C ILE A 179 -21.87 -5.55 -4.72
N ARG A 180 -22.64 -4.46 -4.61
CA ARG A 180 -22.35 -3.20 -5.28
C ARG A 180 -21.86 -2.18 -4.26
N LEU A 181 -20.75 -1.54 -4.58
CA LEU A 181 -20.24 -0.39 -3.83
C LEU A 181 -20.74 0.88 -4.51
N THR A 182 -21.43 1.73 -3.76
CA THR A 182 -21.89 3.04 -4.20
C THR A 182 -21.46 4.09 -3.19
N GLN A 183 -20.96 5.22 -3.67
CA GLN A 183 -20.69 6.36 -2.81
C GLN A 183 -22.02 6.96 -2.34
N SER A 184 -22.17 7.16 -1.03
CA SER A 184 -23.32 7.88 -0.48
C SER A 184 -23.17 9.37 -0.75
N SER A 185 -24.20 10.00 -1.30
CA SER A 185 -24.30 11.46 -1.43
C SER A 185 -24.75 12.14 -0.13
N ARG A 186 -25.18 11.35 0.86
CA ARG A 186 -25.80 11.83 2.10
C ARG A 186 -25.04 11.43 3.36
N SER A 187 -24.05 10.55 3.25
CA SER A 187 -23.37 10.00 4.42
C SER A 187 -21.89 10.31 4.38
N ILE A 188 -21.35 10.69 5.53
CA ILE A 188 -19.92 10.90 5.72
C ILE A 188 -19.40 9.93 6.79
N LEU A 189 -18.17 9.49 6.60
CA LEU A 189 -17.41 8.74 7.59
C LEU A 189 -16.44 9.70 8.30
N VAL A 190 -16.56 9.80 9.62
CA VAL A 190 -15.68 10.60 10.47
C VAL A 190 -14.72 9.65 11.17
N SER A 191 -13.45 9.74 10.78
CA SER A 191 -12.33 8.94 11.29
C SER A 191 -11.37 9.78 12.13
N ASP A 192 -10.37 9.13 12.75
CA ASP A 192 -9.32 9.76 13.57
C ASP A 192 -9.88 10.60 14.73
N LEU A 193 -10.98 10.11 15.32
CA LEU A 193 -11.59 10.74 16.47
C LEU A 193 -10.64 10.64 17.67
N PRO A 194 -10.39 11.76 18.38
CA PRO A 194 -9.50 11.74 19.54
C PRO A 194 -10.08 10.84 20.63
N SER A 195 -9.22 10.10 21.32
CA SER A 195 -9.56 9.38 22.55
C SER A 195 -9.82 10.39 23.66
N LEU A 196 -11.05 10.90 23.71
CA LEU A 196 -11.52 11.86 24.70
C LEU A 196 -12.14 11.10 25.88
N ASP A 197 -11.98 11.63 27.09
CA ASP A 197 -12.66 11.16 28.31
C ASP A 197 -14.14 11.60 28.32
N ILE A 198 -14.86 11.34 27.23
CA ILE A 198 -16.30 11.61 27.10
C ILE A 198 -17.02 10.34 26.64
N SER A 199 -18.30 10.21 26.99
CA SER A 199 -19.11 9.08 26.52
C SER A 199 -19.28 9.13 25.00
N LYS A 200 -19.53 7.97 24.40
CA LYS A 200 -19.82 7.82 22.97
C LYS A 200 -20.97 8.75 22.56
N GLU A 201 -22.04 8.74 23.33
CA GLU A 201 -23.24 9.56 23.10
C GLU A 201 -22.91 11.06 23.11
N ALA A 202 -22.08 11.51 24.06
CA ALA A 202 -21.66 12.90 24.13
C ALA A 202 -20.79 13.31 22.92
N LEU A 203 -19.91 12.41 22.45
CA LEU A 203 -19.15 12.65 21.22
C LEU A 203 -20.06 12.76 20.01
N LEU A 204 -21.05 11.87 19.87
CA LEU A 204 -22.04 11.94 18.79
C LEU A 204 -22.84 13.25 18.86
N ASP A 205 -23.22 13.71 20.05
CA ASP A 205 -24.00 14.95 20.22
C ASP A 205 -23.17 16.15 19.73
N LYS A 206 -21.86 16.15 20.02
CA LYS A 206 -20.95 17.20 19.55
C LYS A 206 -20.77 17.17 18.04
N LEU A 207 -20.61 16.00 17.46
CA LEU A 207 -20.45 15.84 16.02
C LEU A 207 -21.73 16.27 15.30
N GLU A 208 -22.89 15.81 15.75
CA GLU A 208 -24.19 16.21 15.21
C GLU A 208 -24.41 17.73 15.30
N LEU A 209 -24.14 18.34 16.46
CA LEU A 209 -24.26 19.79 16.62
C LEU A 209 -23.26 20.57 15.76
N PHE A 210 -22.10 19.97 15.46
CA PHE A 210 -21.11 20.57 14.58
C PHE A 210 -21.55 20.52 13.12
N PHE A 211 -21.98 19.35 12.65
CA PHE A 211 -22.34 19.13 11.25
C PHE A 211 -23.78 19.53 10.89
N SER A 212 -24.66 19.75 11.87
CA SER A 212 -25.99 20.36 11.64
C SER A 212 -25.93 21.82 11.16
N LYS A 213 -24.76 22.46 11.26
CA LYS A 213 -24.58 23.88 10.93
C LYS A 213 -24.11 24.04 9.48
N THR A 214 -24.89 24.76 8.68
CA THR A 214 -24.56 25.07 7.28
C THR A 214 -23.24 25.82 7.11
N LYS A 215 -22.82 26.63 8.08
CA LYS A 215 -21.50 27.29 8.08
C LYS A 215 -20.31 26.32 8.06
N ASN A 216 -20.52 25.09 8.53
CA ASN A 216 -19.52 24.02 8.53
C ASN A 216 -19.67 23.10 7.31
N GLY A 217 -20.48 23.49 6.32
CA GLY A 217 -20.73 22.71 5.11
C GLY A 217 -21.67 21.51 5.31
N GLY A 218 -22.27 21.35 6.49
CA GLY A 218 -23.22 20.28 6.75
C GLY A 218 -24.69 20.72 6.67
N SER A 219 -25.59 19.83 7.04
CA SER A 219 -27.04 20.05 7.06
C SER A 219 -27.68 19.25 8.18
N GLU A 220 -29.02 19.29 8.31
CA GLU A 220 -29.74 18.53 9.32
C GLU A 220 -29.38 17.04 9.24
N VAL A 221 -28.90 16.51 10.36
CA VAL A 221 -28.43 15.12 10.51
C VAL A 221 -29.65 14.23 10.75
N GLU A 222 -29.78 13.20 9.93
CA GLU A 222 -30.83 12.19 10.00
C GLU A 222 -30.44 11.02 10.91
N SER A 223 -29.20 10.54 10.80
CA SER A 223 -28.70 9.45 11.64
C SER A 223 -27.22 9.63 12.01
N ARG A 224 -26.85 9.04 13.15
CA ARG A 224 -25.49 9.05 13.70
C ARG A 224 -25.20 7.71 14.35
N GLU A 225 -24.19 7.02 13.86
CA GLU A 225 -23.90 5.64 14.25
C GLU A 225 -22.40 5.46 14.48
N PHE A 226 -22.03 4.77 15.56
CA PHE A 226 -20.66 4.30 15.73
C PHE A 226 -20.48 2.97 15.04
N LEU A 227 -19.39 2.83 14.30
CA LEU A 227 -18.95 1.53 13.82
C LEU A 227 -18.27 0.78 14.97
N GLU A 228 -18.85 -0.36 15.35
CA GLU A 228 -18.41 -1.16 16.49
C GLU A 228 -16.95 -1.60 16.38
N ASP A 229 -16.47 -1.78 15.15
CA ASP A 229 -15.16 -2.36 14.85
C ASP A 229 -14.02 -1.34 14.68
N SER A 230 -14.33 -0.05 14.42
CA SER A 230 -13.33 0.91 13.95
C SER A 230 -13.24 2.24 14.69
N ALA A 231 -13.98 2.44 15.78
CA ALA A 231 -14.03 3.73 16.51
C ALA A 231 -14.32 4.94 15.59
N GLN A 232 -14.99 4.69 14.48
CA GLN A 232 -15.42 5.67 13.50
C GLN A 232 -16.90 5.98 13.67
N VAL A 233 -17.32 7.16 13.22
CA VAL A 233 -18.71 7.58 13.23
C VAL A 233 -19.21 7.77 11.81
N VAL A 234 -20.36 7.19 11.49
CA VAL A 234 -21.10 7.50 10.27
C VAL A 234 -22.17 8.53 10.62
N LEU A 235 -22.19 9.64 9.89
CA LEU A 235 -23.27 10.63 9.95
C LEU A 235 -24.01 10.62 8.63
N THR A 236 -25.32 10.51 8.68
CA THR A 236 -26.20 10.61 7.50
C THR A 236 -27.01 11.90 7.60
N PHE A 237 -27.09 12.63 6.50
CA PHE A 237 -27.79 13.90 6.37
C PHE A 237 -29.14 13.72 5.68
N THR A 238 -30.09 14.58 6.04
CA THR A 238 -31.43 14.63 5.42
C THR A 238 -31.42 15.11 3.97
N LYS A 239 -30.39 15.86 3.57
CA LYS A 239 -30.24 16.45 2.23
C LYS A 239 -28.98 15.92 1.56
N ASP A 240 -29.09 15.73 0.25
CA ASP A 240 -27.96 15.43 -0.62
C ASP A 240 -26.99 16.62 -0.66
N GLY A 241 -25.69 16.32 -0.65
CA GLY A 241 -24.59 17.30 -0.75
C GLY A 241 -24.17 17.63 -2.18
#